data_AF-A0A3E0NLP6-F1
#
_entry.id   AF-A0A3E0NLP6-F1
#
_cell.length_a   1.000
_cell.length_b   1.000
_cell.length_c   1.000
_cell.angle_alpha   90.00
_cell.angle_beta   90.00
_cell.angle_gamma   90.00
#
_symmetry.space_group_name_H-M   'P 1'
#
loop_
_entity.id
_entity.type
_entity.pdbx_description
1 polymer ?
#
loop_
_entity_poly.entity_id
_entity_poly.type
_entity_poly.pdbx_seq_one_letter_code
_entity_poly.pdbx_strand_id
1 'polypeptide(L)' 'MLSHFVLMVVYALQVSLFFTVLWRRTRRAQIRLFLQLFLGMVGGGLLLAWLMFPFPAGPPGPTP' A
#
# COMPACT_ATOMS: atom_id res chain seq x y z
N MET A 1 -9.16 -7.88 -16.95
CA MET A 1 -9.18 -7.41 -15.55
C MET A 1 -8.07 -8.09 -14.75
N LEU A 2 -6.80 -7.79 -15.05
CA LEU A 2 -5.71 -8.14 -14.14
C LEU A 2 -5.86 -7.12 -13.00
N SER A 3 -6.52 -7.55 -11.92
CA SER A 3 -7.15 -6.65 -10.95
C SER A 3 -6.17 -5.60 -10.47
N HIS A 4 -6.55 -4.32 -10.53
CA HIS A 4 -5.73 -3.18 -10.10
C HIS A 4 -5.08 -3.41 -8.71
N PHE A 5 -5.81 -4.13 -7.86
CA PHE A 5 -5.36 -4.63 -6.58
C PHE A 5 -4.10 -5.52 -6.64
N VAL A 6 -4.04 -6.46 -7.58
CA VAL A 6 -2.86 -7.33 -7.80
C VAL A 6 -1.64 -6.49 -8.18
N LEU A 7 -1.82 -5.47 -9.02
CA LEU A 7 -0.73 -4.56 -9.40
C LEU A 7 -0.21 -3.77 -8.19
N MET A 8 -1.09 -3.27 -7.31
CA MET A 8 -0.67 -2.60 -6.08
C MET A 8 0.10 -3.53 -5.13
N VAL A 9 -0.35 -4.77 -4.97
CA VAL A 9 0.32 -5.77 -4.13
C VAL A 9 1.68 -6.14 -4.70
N VAL A 10 1.78 -6.39 -6.01
CA VAL A 10 3.05 -6.69 -6.69
C VAL A 10 4.00 -5.51 -6.59
N TYR A 11 3.52 -4.28 -6.78
CA TYR A 11 4.33 -3.07 -6.66
C TYR A 11 4.88 -2.90 -5.24
N ALA A 12 4.04 -3.03 -4.21
CA ALA A 12 4.46 -2.94 -2.81
C ALA A 12 5.50 -4.04 -2.47
N LEU A 13 5.31 -5.25 -3.00
CA LEU A 13 6.24 -6.37 -2.82
C LEU A 13 7.60 -6.07 -3.49
N GLN A 14 7.59 -5.53 -4.72
CA GLN A 14 8.80 -5.17 -5.46
C GLN A 14 9.60 -4.05 -4.78
N VAL A 15 8.94 -2.98 -4.36
CA VAL A 15 9.58 -1.84 -3.68
C VAL A 15 10.17 -2.29 -2.36
N SER A 16 9.42 -3.05 -1.59
CA SER A 16 9.85 -3.51 -0.28
C SER A 16 11.01 -4.52 -0.41
N LEU A 17 10.98 -5.41 -1.41
CA LEU A 17 12.11 -6.29 -1.74
C LEU A 17 13.36 -5.51 -2.15
N PHE A 18 13.22 -4.48 -3.01
CA PHE A 18 14.32 -3.65 -3.49
C PHE A 18 15.02 -2.92 -2.34
N PHE A 19 14.26 -2.25 -1.46
CA PHE A 19 14.80 -1.57 -0.28
C PHE A 19 15.45 -2.55 0.71
N THR A 20 14.87 -3.73 0.87
CA THR A 20 15.39 -4.79 1.73
C THR A 20 16.75 -5.24 1.21
N VAL A 21 16.87 -5.60 -0.06
CA VAL A 21 18.12 -6.03 -0.70
C VAL A 21 19.18 -4.93 -0.69
N LEU A 22 18.80 -3.68 -0.93
CA LEU A 22 19.75 -2.56 -1.08
C LEU A 22 20.34 -2.08 0.27
N TRP A 23 19.57 -2.10 1.36
CA TRP A 23 19.93 -1.32 2.56
C TRP A 23 20.64 -2.11 3.68
N ARG A 24 20.48 -3.44 3.81
CA ARG A 24 20.96 -4.17 5.02
C ARG A 24 21.48 -5.58 4.77
N ARG A 25 22.72 -5.86 5.18
CA ARG A 25 23.36 -7.21 5.14
C ARG A 25 22.87 -8.18 6.24
N THR A 26 22.22 -7.68 7.30
CA THR A 26 21.74 -8.51 8.42
C THR A 26 20.25 -8.83 8.27
N ARG A 27 19.88 -10.11 8.11
CA ARG A 27 18.50 -10.57 7.81
C ARG A 27 17.42 -10.02 8.75
N ARG A 28 17.68 -9.96 10.06
CA ARG A 28 16.71 -9.41 11.05
C ARG A 28 16.39 -7.94 10.83
N ALA A 29 17.43 -7.18 10.44
CA ALA A 29 17.37 -5.75 10.24
C ALA A 29 16.64 -5.41 8.93
N GLN A 30 16.78 -6.27 7.92
CA GLN A 30 16.03 -6.26 6.66
C GLN A 30 14.53 -6.50 6.87
N ILE A 31 14.17 -7.58 7.59
CA ILE A 31 12.77 -7.97 7.80
C ILE A 31 11.99 -6.88 8.54
N ARG A 32 12.59 -6.23 9.56
CA ARG A 32 11.94 -5.12 10.25
C ARG A 32 11.64 -3.95 9.31
N LEU A 33 12.58 -3.60 8.43
CA LEU A 33 12.45 -2.46 7.52
C LEU A 33 11.44 -2.74 6.41
N PHE A 34 11.45 -3.97 5.87
CA PHE A 34 10.41 -4.48 4.97
C PHE A 34 9.03 -4.39 5.62
N LEU A 35 8.87 -4.92 6.84
CA LEU A 35 7.59 -4.90 7.54
C LEU A 35 7.11 -3.48 7.80
N GLN A 36 8.00 -2.57 8.24
CA GLN A 36 7.64 -1.17 8.49
C GLN A 36 7.15 -0.46 7.22
N LEU A 37 7.85 -0.63 6.09
CA LEU A 37 7.45 -0.03 4.81
C LEU A 37 6.15 -0.65 4.28
N PHE A 38 6.05 -1.98 4.33
CA PHE A 38 4.87 -2.70 3.86
C PHE A 38 3.63 -2.37 4.69
N LEU A 39 3.71 -2.43 6.02
CA LEU A 39 2.60 -2.01 6.90
C LEU A 39 2.31 -0.52 6.76
N GLY A 40 3.32 0.32 6.55
CA GLY A 40 3.13 1.76 6.33
C GLY A 40 2.32 2.05 5.07
N MET A 41 2.67 1.42 3.95
CA MET A 41 1.93 1.59 2.70
C MET A 41 0.55 0.93 2.73
N VAL A 42 0.46 -0.33 3.15
CA VAL A 42 -0.79 -1.09 3.16
C VAL A 42 -1.73 -0.55 4.24
N GLY A 43 -1.23 -0.39 5.46
CA GLY A 43 -1.99 0.14 6.57
C GLY A 43 -2.35 1.61 6.37
N GLY A 44 -1.43 2.43 5.84
CA GLY A 44 -1.70 3.82 5.50
C GLY A 44 -2.78 3.95 4.41
N GLY A 45 -2.66 3.18 3.32
CA GLY A 45 -3.66 3.14 2.26
C GLY A 45 -5.02 2.65 2.74
N LEU A 46 -5.05 1.62 3.62
CA LEU A 46 -6.29 1.10 4.18
C LEU A 46 -6.93 2.07 5.18
N LEU A 47 -6.14 2.74 6.01
CA LEU A 47 -6.62 3.80 6.91
C LEU A 47 -7.20 4.95 6.13
N LEU A 48 -6.53 5.38 5.06
CA LEU A 48 -7.04 6.44 4.18
C LEU A 48 -8.32 6.01 3.48
N ALA A 49 -8.38 4.78 2.93
CA ALA A 49 -9.59 4.24 2.32
C ALA A 49 -10.75 4.13 3.33
N TRP A 50 -10.47 3.72 4.56
CA TRP A 50 -11.44 3.65 5.64
C TRP A 50 -11.91 5.04 6.08
N LEU A 51 -11.02 6.02 6.11
CA LEU A 51 -11.34 7.41 6.44
C LEU A 51 -12.11 8.10 5.30
N MET A 52 -11.92 7.67 4.06
CA MET A 52 -12.73 8.09 2.91
C MET A 52 -14.07 7.36 2.82
N PHE A 53 -14.26 6.21 3.49
CA PHE A 53 -15.52 5.49 3.51
C PHE A 53 -16.71 6.28 4.11
N PRO A 54 -16.56 7.05 5.21
CA PRO A 54 -17.63 7.92 5.71
C PRO A 54 -17.78 9.22 4.91
N PHE A 55 -16.91 9.52 3.95
CA PHE A 55 -17.14 10.66 3.05
C PHE A 55 -18.22 10.25 2.05
N PRO A 56 -19.44 10.83 2.11
CA PRO A 56 -20.42 10.61 1.07
C PRO A 56 -19.80 11.06 -0.25
N ALA A 57 -19.90 10.21 -1.28
CA ALA A 57 -19.75 10.67 -2.64
C ALA A 57 -20.61 11.94 -2.75
N GLY A 58 -20.00 13.04 -3.21
CA GLY A 58 -20.64 14.35 -3.27
C GLY A 58 -22.03 14.29 -3.93
N PRO A 59 -22.84 15.35 -3.77
CA PRO A 59 -24.25 15.38 -4.17
C PRO A 59 -24.47 14.73 -5.52
N PRO A 60 -25.56 13.97 -5.74
CA PRO A 60 -25.85 13.34 -7.03
C PRO A 60 -25.74 14.41 -8.12
N GLY A 61 -24.65 14.39 -8.88
CA GLY A 61 -24.48 15.23 -10.04
C GLY A 61 -25.60 14.87 -11.03
N PRO A 62 -26.23 15.84 -11.69
CA PRO A 62 -27.30 15.57 -12.62
C PRO A 62 -26.81 14.58 -13.68
N THR A 63 -27.35 13.37 -13.63
CA THR A 63 -27.19 12.35 -14.67
C THR A 63 -27.83 12.89 -15.94
N PRO A 64 -27.09 13.06 -17.05
CA PRO A 64 -27.71 13.12 -18.37
C PRO A 64 -28.25 11.75 -18.79
#